data_AF-A0AAD4P2I0-F1
#
_entry.id   AF-A0AAD4P2I0-F1
#
_cell.length_a   1.000
_cell.length_b   1.000
_cell.length_c   1.000
_cell.angle_alpha   90.00
_cell.angle_beta   90.00
_cell.angle_gamma   90.00
#
_symmetry.space_group_name_H-M   'P 1'
#
loop_
_entity.id
_entity.type
_entity.pdbx_description
1 polymer ?
#
loop_
_entity_poly.entity_id
_entity_poly.type
_entity_poly.pdbx_seq_one_letter_code
_entity_poly.pdbx_strand_id
1 'polypeptide(L)'
;MEAEQPKLKKLAKRCNNSYNCDINNLDDGCLMLIFSFLCPIPDRYNTALVCRRWRFLACHPRLWLRVDRSIKDLSEPGVYPNIEAAVSAARPGDTILIAAGGIHRTSNIQIKKPLCLIGAGELPDDTTLICSRGSESALEFLSTCKLANLTVRAELGCCLLHRSGRLTIDGCILQCESDPLDHLSHAIVTTARAPDGVPAVLKNGDCVTVMRTRIEGGAKAVLTNGTLSLQQVRVIYTRTSLCFWFNVKHS
;
A
#
# COMPACT_ATOMS: atom_id res chain seq x y z
N MET A 1 33.20 -28.30 61.34
CA MET A 1 32.24 -27.27 60.92
C MET A 1 32.94 -26.44 59.87
N GLU A 2 32.32 -26.39 58.69
CA GLU A 2 32.63 -25.57 57.52
C GLU A 2 33.89 -25.87 56.70
N ALA A 3 33.63 -25.96 55.38
CA ALA A 3 34.42 -26.52 54.32
C ALA A 3 35.16 -25.43 53.52
N GLU A 4 36.23 -25.85 52.87
CA GLU A 4 37.07 -25.09 51.94
C GLU A 4 36.29 -24.43 50.79
N GLN A 5 36.73 -23.24 50.38
CA GLN A 5 36.61 -22.78 49.00
C GLN A 5 37.96 -22.26 48.49
N PRO A 6 38.50 -22.79 47.38
CA PRO A 6 39.73 -22.30 46.78
C PRO A 6 39.47 -21.13 45.81
N LYS A 7 40.41 -20.18 45.82
CA LYS A 7 40.49 -19.02 44.92
C LYS A 7 40.66 -19.47 43.46
N LEU A 8 39.61 -19.41 42.65
CA LEU A 8 39.72 -19.56 41.20
C LEU A 8 40.10 -18.23 40.54
N LYS A 9 41.34 -18.17 40.05
CA LYS A 9 41.89 -17.06 39.27
C LYS A 9 41.10 -16.85 37.98
N LYS A 10 40.75 -15.59 37.71
CA LYS A 10 40.19 -15.10 36.44
C LYS A 10 41.04 -15.55 35.25
N LEU A 11 40.53 -16.49 34.46
CA LEU A 11 40.93 -16.68 33.07
C LEU A 11 39.77 -16.18 32.20
N ALA A 12 39.69 -14.84 32.08
CA ALA A 12 38.94 -14.22 31.00
C ALA A 12 39.70 -14.51 29.70
N LYS A 13 39.38 -15.67 29.11
CA LYS A 13 39.85 -16.04 27.78
C LYS A 13 39.22 -15.06 26.80
N ARG A 14 40.03 -14.08 26.42
CA ARG A 14 39.75 -13.04 25.43
C ARG A 14 39.50 -13.72 24.09
N CYS A 15 38.25 -14.05 23.79
CA CYS A 15 37.82 -14.31 22.42
C CYS A 15 37.82 -12.98 21.68
N ASN A 16 39.01 -12.55 21.24
CA ASN A 16 39.19 -11.46 20.30
C ASN A 16 38.80 -11.96 18.90
N ASN A 17 37.54 -12.34 18.72
CA ASN A 17 36.98 -12.46 17.38
C ASN A 17 36.39 -11.09 17.03
N SER A 18 37.32 -10.21 16.62
CA SER A 18 37.02 -9.03 15.84
C SER A 18 36.54 -9.48 14.46
N TYR A 19 35.36 -10.09 14.39
CA TYR A 19 34.46 -9.78 13.29
C TYR A 19 33.79 -8.47 13.69
N ASN A 20 34.59 -7.40 13.70
CA ASN A 20 34.04 -6.07 13.56
C ASN A 20 33.30 -6.14 12.24
N CYS A 21 31.99 -6.20 12.32
CA CYS A 21 31.13 -6.50 11.19
C CYS A 21 31.34 -5.41 10.15
N ASP A 22 32.15 -5.71 9.12
CA ASP A 22 32.48 -4.78 8.02
C ASP A 22 31.21 -4.21 7.36
N ILE A 23 30.09 -4.93 7.49
CA ILE A 23 28.77 -4.50 7.05
C ILE A 23 28.24 -3.25 7.76
N ASN A 24 28.68 -2.98 8.99
CA ASN A 24 28.33 -1.76 9.72
C ASN A 24 29.20 -0.56 9.31
N ASN A 25 30.35 -0.82 8.66
CA ASN A 25 31.25 0.20 8.13
C ASN A 25 30.85 0.66 6.71
N LEU A 26 29.95 -0.05 6.02
CA LEU A 26 29.38 0.41 4.75
C LEU A 26 28.71 1.77 4.96
N ASP A 27 28.91 2.68 4.01
CA ASP A 27 28.21 3.96 3.96
C ASP A 27 26.73 3.76 3.59
N ASP A 28 25.90 4.76 3.92
CA ASP A 28 24.47 4.72 3.62
C ASP A 28 24.18 4.64 2.11
N GLY A 29 25.06 5.20 1.27
CA GLY A 29 24.95 5.15 -0.19
C GLY A 29 25.08 3.74 -0.74
N CYS A 30 26.12 3.01 -0.32
CA CYS A 30 26.31 1.61 -0.72
C CYS A 30 25.18 0.70 -0.20
N LEU A 31 24.73 0.88 1.04
CA LEU A 31 23.59 0.11 1.57
C LEU A 31 22.31 0.35 0.77
N MET A 32 22.05 1.60 0.39
CA MET A 32 20.93 1.97 -0.47
C MET A 32 21.00 1.31 -1.84
N LEU A 33 22.18 1.27 -2.45
CA LEU A 33 22.40 0.58 -3.72
C LEU A 33 22.15 -0.92 -3.60
N ILE A 34 22.59 -1.56 -2.52
CA ILE A 34 22.31 -2.98 -2.27
C ILE A 34 20.79 -3.20 -2.14
N PHE A 35 20.10 -2.34 -1.37
CA PHE A 35 18.65 -2.46 -1.15
C PHE A 35 17.82 -2.24 -2.41
N SER A 36 18.32 -1.49 -3.40
CA SER A 36 17.63 -1.31 -4.68
C SER A 36 17.56 -2.59 -5.51
N PHE A 37 18.52 -3.50 -5.35
CA PHE A 37 18.50 -4.81 -6.01
C PHE A 37 17.60 -5.84 -5.32
N LEU A 38 17.29 -5.65 -4.03
CA LEU A 38 16.46 -6.56 -3.25
C LEU A 38 14.97 -6.41 -3.55
N CYS A 39 14.24 -7.53 -3.49
CA CYS A 39 12.78 -7.51 -3.51
C CYS A 39 12.24 -6.87 -2.23
N PRO A 40 11.21 -6.01 -2.30
CA PRO A 40 10.65 -5.35 -1.12
C PRO A 40 10.19 -6.34 -0.04
N ILE A 41 9.61 -7.46 -0.48
CA ILE A 41 9.24 -8.59 0.37
C ILE A 41 9.75 -9.88 -0.31
N PRO A 42 10.42 -10.80 0.41
CA PRO A 42 10.77 -10.74 1.83
C PRO A 42 12.09 -10.03 2.13
N ASP A 43 12.96 -9.82 1.13
CA ASP A 43 14.37 -9.51 1.35
C ASP A 43 14.57 -8.13 1.99
N ARG A 44 14.00 -7.07 1.39
CA ARG A 44 14.10 -5.71 1.92
C ARG A 44 13.37 -5.59 3.27
N TYR A 45 12.25 -6.27 3.43
CA TYR A 45 11.58 -6.41 4.73
C TYR A 45 12.51 -7.04 5.79
N ASN A 46 13.20 -8.13 5.45
CA ASN A 46 14.16 -8.77 6.34
C ASN A 46 15.34 -7.84 6.66
N THR A 47 15.85 -7.09 5.67
CA THR A 47 16.89 -6.07 5.93
C THR A 47 16.40 -4.99 6.90
N ALA A 48 15.13 -4.59 6.81
CA ALA A 48 14.53 -3.62 7.71
C ALA A 48 14.37 -4.12 9.16
N LEU A 49 14.45 -5.43 9.40
CA LEU A 49 14.39 -6.01 10.76
C LEU A 49 15.75 -6.03 11.47
N VAL A 50 16.86 -5.87 10.73
CA VAL A 50 18.22 -6.01 11.27
C VAL A 50 18.51 -4.93 12.32
N CYS A 51 18.34 -3.66 11.97
CA CYS A 51 18.56 -2.54 12.88
C CYS A 51 17.79 -1.28 12.42
N ARG A 52 17.74 -0.24 13.28
CA ARG A 52 17.04 1.02 12.96
C ARG A 52 17.60 1.71 11.71
N ARG A 53 18.92 1.67 11.52
CA ARG A 53 19.60 2.27 10.36
C ARG A 53 19.17 1.59 9.06
N TRP A 54 19.20 0.26 9.04
CA TRP A 54 18.80 -0.53 7.88
C TRP A 54 17.31 -0.36 7.59
N ARG A 55 16.46 -0.31 8.63
CA ARG A 55 15.03 0.02 8.48
C ARG A 55 14.81 1.36 7.79
N PHE A 56 15.54 2.39 8.20
CA PHE A 56 15.42 3.72 7.60
C PHE A 56 15.80 3.73 6.11
N LEU A 57 16.92 3.09 5.75
CA LEU A 57 17.40 3.01 4.37
C LEU A 57 16.55 2.07 3.50
N ALA A 58 16.15 0.91 4.02
CA ALA A 58 15.29 -0.06 3.33
C ALA A 58 13.91 0.53 3.00
N CYS A 59 13.43 1.50 3.78
CA CYS A 59 12.17 2.20 3.51
C CYS A 59 12.36 3.57 2.84
N HIS A 60 13.57 3.90 2.38
CA HIS A 60 13.87 5.23 1.88
C HIS A 60 13.09 5.54 0.59
N PRO A 61 12.52 6.76 0.42
CA PRO A 61 11.74 7.15 -0.76
C PRO A 61 12.45 7.12 -2.12
N ARG A 62 13.76 6.85 -2.13
CA ARG A 62 14.57 6.72 -3.37
C ARG A 62 14.39 5.33 -4.00
N LEU A 63 13.90 4.37 -3.22
CA LEU A 63 13.59 3.01 -3.68
C LEU A 63 12.15 2.89 -4.18
N TRP A 64 11.37 3.96 -4.13
CA TRP A 64 9.99 3.98 -4.61
C TRP A 64 9.98 4.20 -6.11
N LEU A 65 9.07 3.50 -6.78
CA LEU A 65 8.81 3.73 -8.19
C LEU A 65 8.01 5.02 -8.32
N ARG A 66 8.32 5.82 -9.32
CA ARG A 66 7.65 7.11 -9.54
C ARG A 66 6.85 7.05 -10.82
N VAL A 67 5.63 7.58 -10.79
CA VAL A 67 4.82 7.78 -11.99
C VAL A 67 4.82 9.26 -12.28
N ASP A 68 5.39 9.68 -13.40
CA ASP A 68 5.42 11.07 -13.82
C ASP A 68 5.14 11.16 -15.32
N ARG A 69 4.05 11.84 -15.65
CA ARG A 69 3.55 12.07 -17.01
C ARG A 69 4.39 13.07 -17.82
N SER A 70 5.16 13.92 -17.13
CA SER A 70 5.90 15.02 -17.75
C SER A 70 7.23 14.59 -18.34
N ILE A 71 7.59 13.32 -18.15
CA ILE A 71 8.87 12.76 -18.56
C ILE A 71 8.90 12.59 -20.07
N LYS A 72 9.85 13.30 -20.69
CA LYS A 72 10.23 13.12 -22.09
C LYS A 72 11.36 12.09 -22.24
N ASP A 73 12.17 11.90 -21.21
CA ASP A 73 13.34 11.02 -21.22
C ASP A 73 13.15 9.84 -20.26
N LEU A 74 12.93 8.65 -20.82
CA LEU A 74 12.80 7.36 -20.09
C LEU A 74 14.11 6.89 -19.42
N SER A 75 15.10 7.77 -19.24
CA SER A 75 16.45 7.40 -18.81
C SER A 75 16.60 7.22 -17.30
N GLU A 76 15.68 7.74 -16.49
CA GLU A 76 15.76 7.60 -15.04
C GLU A 76 15.20 6.23 -14.59
N PRO A 77 16.04 5.36 -13.98
CA PRO A 77 15.57 4.06 -13.52
C PRO A 77 14.55 4.22 -12.40
N GLY A 78 13.44 3.50 -12.52
CA GLY A 78 12.36 3.52 -11.52
C GLY A 78 11.31 4.61 -11.74
N VAL A 79 11.38 5.34 -12.85
CA VAL A 79 10.34 6.31 -13.22
C VAL A 79 9.57 5.86 -14.47
N TYR A 80 8.24 5.97 -14.42
CA TYR A 80 7.33 5.43 -15.42
C TYR A 80 6.35 6.50 -15.92
N PRO A 81 5.95 6.44 -17.20
CA PRO A 81 5.05 7.44 -17.79
C PRO A 81 3.60 7.29 -17.34
N ASN A 82 3.19 6.08 -16.92
CA ASN A 82 1.83 5.76 -16.49
C ASN A 82 1.83 4.73 -15.35
N ILE A 83 0.67 4.60 -14.72
CA ILE A 83 0.49 3.74 -13.54
C ILE A 83 0.55 2.28 -13.94
N GLU A 84 0.03 1.92 -15.12
CA GLU A 84 0.05 0.56 -15.65
C GLU A 84 1.48 0.05 -15.82
N ALA A 85 2.40 0.85 -16.39
CA ALA A 85 3.81 0.48 -16.53
C ALA A 85 4.47 0.33 -15.16
N ALA A 86 4.24 1.26 -14.23
CA ALA A 86 4.78 1.16 -12.87
C ALA A 86 4.28 -0.09 -12.15
N VAL A 87 2.97 -0.39 -12.23
CA VAL A 87 2.37 -1.60 -11.64
C VAL A 87 2.95 -2.85 -12.32
N SER A 88 3.18 -2.84 -13.62
CA SER A 88 3.79 -3.98 -14.33
C SER A 88 5.22 -4.26 -13.86
N ALA A 89 6.04 -3.21 -13.72
CA ALA A 89 7.44 -3.30 -13.36
C ALA A 89 7.69 -3.49 -11.85
N ALA A 90 6.71 -3.14 -11.01
CA ALA A 90 6.83 -3.23 -9.57
C ALA A 90 7.09 -4.66 -9.08
N ARG A 91 7.79 -4.80 -7.97
CA ARG A 91 7.95 -6.07 -7.25
C ARG A 91 6.93 -6.15 -6.11
N PRO A 92 6.59 -7.35 -5.64
CA PRO A 92 5.76 -7.51 -4.45
C PRO A 92 6.31 -6.71 -3.26
N GLY A 93 5.49 -5.81 -2.73
CA GLY A 93 5.77 -4.91 -1.61
C GLY A 93 6.32 -3.53 -2.00
N ASP A 94 6.48 -3.24 -3.30
CA ASP A 94 6.95 -1.93 -3.74
C ASP A 94 5.94 -0.82 -3.43
N THR A 95 6.49 0.39 -3.29
CA THR A 95 5.71 1.61 -3.19
C THR A 95 5.83 2.39 -4.50
N ILE A 96 4.68 2.73 -5.07
CA ILE A 96 4.56 3.56 -6.27
C ILE A 96 4.06 4.93 -5.83
N LEU A 97 4.89 5.95 -6.06
CA LEU A 97 4.60 7.35 -5.81
C LEU A 97 4.09 7.99 -7.10
N ILE A 98 2.87 8.48 -7.10
CA ILE A 98 2.22 9.08 -8.26
C ILE A 98 2.42 10.59 -8.21
N ALA A 99 3.03 11.16 -9.24
CA ALA A 99 3.33 12.59 -9.30
C ALA A 99 2.05 13.43 -9.21
N ALA A 100 2.16 14.52 -8.45
CA ALA A 100 1.14 15.54 -8.29
C ALA A 100 1.05 16.46 -9.52
N GLY A 101 -0.01 17.27 -9.58
CA GLY A 101 -0.17 18.33 -10.59
C GLY A 101 -0.78 17.84 -11.90
N GLY A 102 -1.50 16.72 -11.89
CA GLY A 102 -2.13 16.22 -13.10
C GLY A 102 -3.18 15.13 -12.89
N ILE A 103 -3.95 14.96 -13.97
CA ILE A 103 -4.88 13.85 -14.15
C ILE A 103 -4.12 12.69 -14.78
N HIS A 104 -4.20 11.52 -14.15
CA HIS A 104 -3.72 10.24 -14.64
C HIS A 104 -4.92 9.43 -15.12
N ARG A 105 -4.94 9.03 -16.40
CA ARG A 105 -6.00 8.19 -16.92
C ARG A 105 -5.75 6.75 -16.51
N THR A 106 -6.77 6.09 -15.97
CA THR A 106 -6.70 4.71 -15.51
C THR A 106 -7.94 3.95 -15.98
N SER A 107 -7.76 2.80 -16.60
CA SER A 107 -8.86 1.91 -17.01
C SER A 107 -8.53 0.49 -16.58
N ASN A 108 -9.22 -0.01 -15.55
CA ASN A 108 -9.12 -1.39 -15.07
C ASN A 108 -7.70 -1.86 -14.72
N ILE A 109 -6.97 -1.06 -13.94
CA ILE A 109 -5.61 -1.44 -13.54
C ILE A 109 -5.67 -2.59 -12.53
N GLN A 110 -5.14 -3.75 -12.91
CA GLN A 110 -5.16 -4.96 -12.09
C GLN A 110 -3.94 -5.06 -11.16
N ILE A 111 -4.16 -4.97 -9.85
CA ILE A 111 -3.13 -5.13 -8.82
C ILE A 111 -3.10 -6.57 -8.34
N LYS A 112 -2.27 -7.38 -9.00
CA LYS A 112 -2.09 -8.82 -8.74
C LYS A 112 -1.05 -9.16 -7.67
N LYS A 113 -0.25 -8.18 -7.27
CA LYS A 113 0.85 -8.32 -6.29
C LYS A 113 0.72 -7.25 -5.22
N PRO A 114 1.21 -7.51 -4.00
CA PRO A 114 1.02 -6.57 -2.92
C PRO A 114 1.76 -5.27 -3.22
N LEU A 115 1.08 -4.11 -3.15
CA LEU A 115 1.67 -2.81 -3.51
C LEU A 115 1.16 -1.69 -2.61
N CYS A 116 1.94 -0.61 -2.51
CA CYS A 116 1.52 0.63 -1.88
C CYS A 116 1.47 1.75 -2.92
N LEU A 117 0.29 2.30 -3.20
CA LEU A 117 0.09 3.43 -4.09
C LEU A 117 -0.12 4.70 -3.26
N ILE A 118 0.71 5.71 -3.49
CA ILE A 118 0.69 6.97 -2.75
C ILE A 118 0.70 8.15 -3.72
N GLY A 119 -0.21 9.11 -3.58
CA GLY A 119 -0.10 10.38 -4.30
C GLY A 119 0.97 11.29 -3.67
N ALA A 120 1.79 11.91 -4.53
CA ALA A 120 2.88 12.80 -4.13
C ALA A 120 2.41 14.21 -3.72
N GLY A 121 1.11 14.49 -3.85
CA GLY A 121 0.49 15.78 -3.51
C GLY A 121 0.64 16.15 -2.04
N GLU A 122 0.52 17.44 -1.74
CA GLU A 122 0.30 17.87 -0.35
C GLU A 122 -1.13 17.53 0.07
N LEU A 123 -2.07 17.63 -0.89
CA LEU A 123 -3.46 17.26 -0.76
C LEU A 123 -3.80 16.08 -1.70
N PRO A 124 -4.81 15.25 -1.35
CA PRO A 124 -5.26 14.17 -2.22
C PRO A 124 -5.80 14.66 -3.56
N ASP A 125 -6.29 15.90 -3.64
CA ASP A 125 -6.78 16.53 -4.87
C ASP A 125 -5.67 16.82 -5.88
N ASP A 126 -4.41 16.93 -5.44
CA ASP A 126 -3.29 17.23 -6.34
C ASP A 126 -2.95 16.03 -7.24
N THR A 127 -3.37 14.83 -6.86
CA THR A 127 -3.11 13.57 -7.58
C THR A 127 -4.43 12.90 -7.93
N THR A 128 -4.90 13.08 -9.16
CA THR A 128 -6.21 12.58 -9.59
C THR A 128 -6.08 11.43 -10.58
N LEU A 129 -6.74 10.31 -10.27
CA LEU A 129 -6.91 9.17 -11.17
C LEU A 129 -8.30 9.27 -11.78
N ILE A 130 -8.41 9.36 -13.10
CA ILE A 130 -9.68 9.43 -13.80
C ILE A 130 -9.89 8.18 -14.64
N CYS A 131 -11.00 7.49 -14.36
CA CYS A 131 -11.51 6.41 -15.17
C CYS A 131 -12.69 6.91 -16.00
N SER A 132 -12.42 7.20 -17.27
CA SER A 132 -13.42 7.65 -18.24
C SER A 132 -14.23 6.49 -18.82
N ARG A 133 -15.50 6.76 -19.13
CA ARG A 133 -16.56 5.89 -19.70
C ARG A 133 -16.17 4.46 -20.07
N GLY A 134 -16.77 3.52 -19.35
CA GLY A 134 -16.76 2.07 -19.57
C GLY A 134 -17.42 1.39 -18.36
N SER A 135 -17.81 0.12 -18.48
CA SER A 135 -18.31 -0.67 -17.34
C SER A 135 -17.18 -1.18 -16.41
N GLU A 136 -16.00 -0.57 -16.50
CA GLU A 136 -14.80 -1.02 -15.83
C GLU A 136 -14.55 -0.21 -14.55
N SER A 137 -13.91 -0.84 -13.57
CA SER A 137 -13.43 -0.17 -12.35
C SER A 137 -12.14 0.60 -12.62
N ALA A 138 -11.88 1.69 -11.89
CA ALA A 138 -10.60 2.39 -12.04
C ALA A 138 -9.41 1.51 -11.62
N LEU A 139 -9.52 0.88 -10.44
CA LEU A 139 -8.52 -0.05 -9.90
C LEU A 139 -9.17 -1.36 -9.44
N GLU A 140 -8.60 -2.49 -9.88
CA GLU A 140 -9.02 -3.83 -9.49
C GLU A 140 -7.95 -4.50 -8.60
N PHE A 141 -8.32 -4.85 -7.37
CA PHE A 141 -7.42 -5.44 -6.37
C PHE A 141 -7.61 -6.94 -6.27
N LEU A 142 -6.62 -7.68 -6.75
CA LEU A 142 -6.49 -9.13 -6.62
C LEU A 142 -5.50 -9.53 -5.51
N SER A 143 -4.92 -8.55 -4.82
CA SER A 143 -3.98 -8.77 -3.72
C SER A 143 -4.00 -7.62 -2.71
N THR A 144 -3.22 -7.76 -1.63
CA THR A 144 -3.12 -6.76 -0.56
C THR A 144 -2.55 -5.44 -1.05
N CYS A 145 -3.30 -4.35 -0.95
CA CYS A 145 -2.84 -3.05 -1.40
C CYS A 145 -3.15 -1.94 -0.39
N LYS A 146 -2.27 -0.94 -0.33
CA LYS A 146 -2.54 0.32 0.37
C LYS A 146 -2.66 1.44 -0.65
N LEU A 147 -3.74 2.21 -0.57
CA LEU A 147 -3.95 3.47 -1.26
C LEU A 147 -3.85 4.60 -0.24
N ALA A 148 -3.09 5.65 -0.56
CA ALA A 148 -3.04 6.83 0.28
C ALA A 148 -2.89 8.12 -0.51
N ASN A 149 -3.48 9.20 0.02
CA ASN A 149 -3.26 10.58 -0.43
C ASN A 149 -3.48 10.78 -1.95
N LEU A 150 -4.56 10.23 -2.49
CA LEU A 150 -4.91 10.38 -3.90
C LEU A 150 -6.41 10.44 -4.08
N THR A 151 -6.82 11.02 -5.21
CA THR A 151 -8.23 11.09 -5.62
C THR A 151 -8.48 10.08 -6.73
N VAL A 152 -9.53 9.28 -6.61
CA VAL A 152 -10.01 8.39 -7.67
C VAL A 152 -11.39 8.87 -8.11
N ARG A 153 -11.51 9.21 -9.38
CA ARG A 153 -12.77 9.62 -10.00
C ARG A 153 -13.19 8.60 -11.05
N ALA A 154 -14.42 8.12 -10.93
CA ALA A 154 -15.03 7.20 -11.88
C ALA A 154 -16.32 7.80 -12.47
N GLU A 155 -16.44 7.79 -13.80
CA GLU A 155 -17.61 8.31 -14.51
C GLU A 155 -18.76 7.29 -14.55
N LEU A 156 -18.51 6.05 -15.02
CA LEU A 156 -19.54 5.02 -15.30
C LEU A 156 -19.30 3.67 -14.59
N GLY A 157 -18.55 3.68 -13.49
CA GLY A 157 -18.16 2.47 -12.76
C GLY A 157 -17.87 2.72 -11.27
N CYS A 158 -17.25 1.73 -10.63
CA CYS A 158 -16.77 1.89 -9.26
C CYS A 158 -15.34 2.43 -9.25
N CYS A 159 -15.00 3.22 -8.22
CA CYS A 159 -13.63 3.70 -8.05
C CYS A 159 -12.70 2.51 -7.75
N LEU A 160 -13.11 1.65 -6.81
CA LEU A 160 -12.28 0.56 -6.32
C LEU A 160 -13.06 -0.76 -6.34
N LEU A 161 -12.51 -1.76 -7.04
CA LEU A 161 -13.03 -3.13 -7.05
C LEU A 161 -12.09 -4.06 -6.28
N HIS A 162 -12.53 -4.55 -5.12
CA HIS A 162 -11.76 -5.46 -4.28
C HIS A 162 -12.21 -6.92 -4.47
N ARG A 163 -11.30 -7.79 -4.91
CA ARG A 163 -11.56 -9.22 -5.10
C ARG A 163 -10.84 -10.13 -4.11
N SER A 164 -9.67 -9.75 -3.61
CA SER A 164 -8.92 -10.55 -2.64
C SER A 164 -7.80 -9.75 -1.97
N GLY A 165 -7.43 -10.18 -0.76
CA GLY A 165 -6.38 -9.58 0.06
C GLY A 165 -6.90 -8.53 1.04
N ARG A 166 -5.98 -7.69 1.54
CA ARG A 166 -6.33 -6.55 2.39
C ARG A 166 -6.18 -5.25 1.62
N LEU A 167 -7.27 -4.52 1.45
CA LEU A 167 -7.26 -3.18 0.88
C LEU A 167 -7.32 -2.14 2.01
N THR A 168 -6.30 -1.29 2.10
CA THR A 168 -6.29 -0.15 3.05
C THR A 168 -6.38 1.15 2.26
N ILE A 169 -7.36 1.99 2.56
CA ILE A 169 -7.59 3.28 1.91
C ILE A 169 -7.46 4.35 3.01
N ASP A 170 -6.44 5.20 2.91
CA ASP A 170 -6.12 6.20 3.95
C ASP A 170 -5.95 7.60 3.35
N GLY A 171 -6.83 8.53 3.74
CA GLY A 171 -6.71 9.93 3.30
C GLY A 171 -6.94 10.11 1.79
N CYS A 172 -7.80 9.29 1.18
CA CYS A 172 -8.15 9.40 -0.23
C CYS A 172 -9.47 10.15 -0.43
N ILE A 173 -9.74 10.57 -1.66
CA ILE A 173 -11.04 11.06 -2.10
C ILE A 173 -11.56 10.13 -3.19
N LEU A 174 -12.75 9.58 -3.01
CA LEU A 174 -13.42 8.73 -4.00
C LEU A 174 -14.62 9.50 -4.55
N GLN A 175 -14.60 9.80 -5.84
CA GLN A 175 -15.62 10.56 -6.54
C GLN A 175 -16.30 9.69 -7.59
N CYS A 176 -17.57 9.39 -7.39
CA CYS A 176 -18.43 8.83 -8.43
C CYS A 176 -19.21 9.98 -9.07
N GLU A 177 -19.10 10.14 -10.39
CA GLU A 177 -19.86 11.18 -11.09
C GLU A 177 -21.36 10.89 -11.05
N SER A 178 -22.16 11.95 -10.95
CA SER A 178 -23.62 11.87 -10.97
C SER A 178 -24.09 11.66 -12.41
N ASP A 179 -24.46 10.44 -12.75
CA ASP A 179 -25.00 10.04 -14.05
C ASP A 179 -26.43 9.49 -13.87
N PRO A 180 -27.29 9.44 -14.90
CA PRO A 180 -28.67 8.94 -14.76
C PRO A 180 -28.76 7.47 -14.31
N LEU A 181 -27.63 6.76 -14.26
CA LEU A 181 -27.45 5.41 -13.72
C LEU A 181 -26.88 5.39 -12.28
N ASP A 182 -26.99 6.48 -11.52
CA ASP A 182 -26.44 6.66 -10.16
C ASP A 182 -26.77 5.54 -9.17
N HIS A 183 -27.88 4.82 -9.38
CA HIS A 183 -28.25 3.66 -8.57
C HIS A 183 -27.29 2.46 -8.73
N LEU A 184 -26.43 2.46 -9.74
CA LEU A 184 -25.42 1.43 -10.01
C LEU A 184 -24.01 1.87 -9.61
N SER A 185 -23.76 3.17 -9.44
CA SER A 185 -22.45 3.68 -9.07
C SER A 185 -22.20 3.52 -7.56
N HIS A 186 -21.15 2.78 -7.23
CA HIS A 186 -20.69 2.54 -5.87
C HIS A 186 -19.21 2.88 -5.80
N ALA A 187 -18.78 3.69 -4.83
CA ALA A 187 -17.37 4.09 -4.74
C ALA A 187 -16.45 2.88 -4.51
N ILE A 188 -16.86 1.99 -3.60
CA ILE A 188 -16.12 0.76 -3.29
C ILE A 188 -17.02 -0.45 -3.50
N VAL A 189 -16.57 -1.40 -4.32
CA VAL A 189 -17.23 -2.68 -4.50
C VAL A 189 -16.29 -3.78 -4.02
N THR A 190 -16.75 -4.65 -3.13
CA THR A 190 -16.00 -5.87 -2.77
C THR A 190 -16.76 -7.10 -3.19
N THR A 191 -16.10 -7.96 -3.95
CA THR A 191 -16.60 -9.29 -4.35
C THR A 191 -15.72 -10.41 -3.78
N ALA A 192 -14.85 -10.07 -2.82
CA ALA A 192 -14.03 -11.03 -2.12
C ALA A 192 -14.92 -12.06 -1.40
N ARG A 193 -14.63 -13.34 -1.64
CA ARG A 193 -15.37 -14.48 -1.13
C ARG A 193 -14.48 -15.23 -0.16
N ALA A 194 -15.06 -15.74 0.93
CA ALA A 194 -14.32 -16.63 1.82
C ALA A 194 -13.75 -17.80 0.99
N PRO A 195 -12.47 -18.18 1.18
CA PRO A 195 -11.89 -19.31 0.46
C PRO A 195 -12.65 -20.58 0.86
N ASP A 196 -13.35 -21.19 -0.10
CA ASP A 196 -14.06 -22.45 0.10
C ASP A 196 -13.07 -23.52 0.57
N GLY A 197 -13.25 -24.04 1.80
CA GLY A 197 -12.58 -25.25 2.27
C GLY A 197 -11.26 -25.10 3.03
N VAL A 198 -10.86 -23.92 3.53
CA VAL A 198 -9.63 -23.77 4.34
C VAL A 198 -9.96 -23.26 5.75
N PRO A 199 -9.51 -23.92 6.84
CA PRO A 199 -9.81 -23.48 8.21
C PRO A 199 -9.25 -22.07 8.47
N ALA A 200 -10.09 -21.21 9.02
CA ALA A 200 -9.88 -19.77 9.28
C ALA A 200 -8.69 -19.43 10.21
N VAL A 201 -8.00 -20.44 10.74
CA VAL A 201 -6.99 -20.30 11.80
C VAL A 201 -5.64 -19.76 11.30
N LEU A 202 -5.36 -19.81 9.99
CA LEU A 202 -4.06 -19.42 9.41
C LEU A 202 -4.11 -18.32 8.34
N LYS A 203 -5.30 -17.86 7.93
CA LYS A 203 -5.44 -16.77 6.96
C LYS A 203 -6.16 -15.59 7.60
N ASN A 204 -5.36 -14.58 7.86
CA ASN A 204 -5.78 -13.21 8.10
C ASN A 204 -6.64 -12.81 6.87
N GLY A 205 -7.96 -12.83 7.00
CA GLY A 205 -8.92 -12.88 5.89
C GLY A 205 -8.97 -11.64 4.99
N ASP A 206 -9.78 -11.73 3.93
CA ASP A 206 -10.02 -10.62 3.02
C ASP A 206 -10.71 -9.47 3.77
N CYS A 207 -10.20 -8.25 3.62
CA CYS A 207 -10.81 -7.09 4.26
C CYS A 207 -10.54 -5.77 3.53
N VAL A 208 -11.49 -4.84 3.66
CA VAL A 208 -11.30 -3.45 3.25
C VAL A 208 -11.29 -2.58 4.51
N THR A 209 -10.30 -1.73 4.67
CA THR A 209 -10.18 -0.76 5.77
C THR A 209 -10.14 0.63 5.17
N VAL A 210 -11.07 1.48 5.59
CA VAL A 210 -11.19 2.87 5.14
C VAL A 210 -10.91 3.79 6.32
N MET A 211 -10.03 4.77 6.12
CA MET A 211 -9.57 5.70 7.15
C MET A 211 -9.45 7.10 6.56
N ARG A 212 -10.05 8.11 7.20
CA ARG A 212 -9.92 9.52 6.77
C ARG A 212 -10.26 9.74 5.29
N THR A 213 -11.14 8.93 4.73
CA THR A 213 -11.44 8.97 3.29
C THR A 213 -12.72 9.74 3.05
N ARG A 214 -12.71 10.61 2.06
CA ARG A 214 -13.92 11.28 1.59
C ARG A 214 -14.54 10.46 0.47
N ILE A 215 -15.87 10.30 0.51
CA ILE A 215 -16.62 9.60 -0.52
C ILE A 215 -17.71 10.57 -0.99
N GLU A 216 -17.67 10.93 -2.26
CA GLU A 216 -18.55 11.91 -2.89
C GLU A 216 -19.23 11.28 -4.11
N GLY A 217 -20.53 11.51 -4.26
CA GLY A 217 -21.33 10.98 -5.38
C GLY A 217 -21.68 9.49 -5.28
N GLY A 218 -22.50 9.04 -6.24
CA GLY A 218 -23.12 7.70 -6.27
C GLY A 218 -24.24 7.48 -5.25
N ALA A 219 -25.06 6.44 -5.45
CA ALA A 219 -26.19 6.14 -4.55
C ALA A 219 -25.76 5.55 -3.20
N LYS A 220 -24.64 4.80 -3.17
CA LYS A 220 -24.11 4.15 -1.96
C LYS A 220 -22.58 4.17 -1.95
N ALA A 221 -22.00 4.35 -0.76
CA ALA A 221 -20.55 4.38 -0.59
C ALA A 221 -19.87 3.02 -0.82
N VAL A 222 -20.50 1.93 -0.39
CA VAL A 222 -19.90 0.58 -0.41
C VAL A 222 -20.94 -0.46 -0.84
N LEU A 223 -20.55 -1.34 -1.75
CA LEU A 223 -21.28 -2.56 -2.10
C LEU A 223 -20.46 -3.78 -1.68
N THR A 224 -21.07 -4.66 -0.91
CA THR A 224 -20.47 -5.95 -0.50
C THR A 224 -21.24 -7.08 -1.17
N ASN A 225 -20.57 -7.89 -1.98
CA ASN A 225 -21.15 -9.13 -2.50
C ASN A 225 -20.56 -10.33 -1.73
N GLY A 226 -21.36 -11.00 -0.90
CA GLY A 226 -20.96 -12.22 -0.17
C GLY A 226 -21.01 -12.11 1.35
N THR A 227 -20.05 -12.76 2.02
CA THR A 227 -19.98 -12.94 3.50
C THR A 227 -19.28 -11.80 4.25
N LEU A 228 -18.97 -10.70 3.56
CA LEU A 228 -18.33 -9.53 4.14
C LEU A 228 -19.40 -8.56 4.64
N SER A 229 -19.24 -8.09 5.87
CA SER A 229 -20.11 -7.13 6.54
C SER A 229 -19.37 -5.84 6.84
N LEU A 230 -20.11 -4.73 6.77
CA LEU A 230 -19.62 -3.42 7.17
C LEU A 230 -19.62 -3.32 8.71
N GLN A 231 -18.47 -3.02 9.29
CA GLN A 231 -18.24 -2.98 10.73
C GLN A 231 -17.48 -1.70 11.12
N GLN A 232 -17.62 -1.30 12.39
CA GLN A 232 -16.87 -0.18 12.99
C GLN A 232 -16.99 1.15 12.21
N VAL A 233 -18.20 1.45 11.73
CA VAL A 233 -18.48 2.66 10.96
C VAL A 233 -18.43 3.88 11.88
N ARG A 234 -17.62 4.87 11.48
CA ARG A 234 -17.58 6.21 12.06
C ARG A 234 -17.55 7.22 10.94
N VAL A 235 -18.32 8.29 11.10
CA VAL A 235 -18.33 9.42 10.17
C VAL A 235 -18.03 10.65 10.99
N ILE A 236 -17.02 11.41 10.57
CA ILE A 236 -16.66 12.68 11.23
C ILE A 236 -16.95 13.81 10.26
N TYR A 237 -17.79 14.73 10.71
CA TYR A 237 -18.04 15.98 10.01
C TYR A 237 -16.94 16.98 10.35
N THR A 238 -16.17 17.35 9.34
CA THR A 238 -15.24 18.48 9.40
C THR A 238 -15.94 19.73 8.88
N ARG A 239 -15.34 20.92 9.08
CA ARG A 239 -15.94 22.21 8.65
C ARG A 239 -16.31 22.25 7.15
N THR A 240 -15.64 21.46 6.32
CA THR A 240 -15.77 21.50 4.86
C THR A 240 -16.18 20.17 4.24
N SER A 241 -16.21 19.06 4.99
CA SER A 241 -16.45 17.73 4.42
C SER A 241 -16.74 16.62 5.43
N LEU A 242 -17.36 15.55 4.95
CA LEU A 242 -17.56 14.29 5.68
C LEU A 242 -16.40 13.33 5.41
N CYS A 243 -15.76 12.85 6.48
CA CYS A 243 -14.74 11.81 6.39
C CYS A 243 -15.27 10.50 6.97
N PHE A 244 -14.96 9.38 6.30
CA PHE A 244 -15.42 8.05 6.65
C PHE A 244 -14.29 7.20 7.24
N TRP A 245 -14.64 6.42 8.26
CA TRP A 245 -13.84 5.32 8.80
C TRP A 245 -14.72 4.10 8.93
N PHE A 246 -14.33 2.99 8.33
CA PHE A 246 -15.04 1.73 8.51
C PHE A 246 -14.17 0.55 8.08
N ASN A 247 -14.60 -0.64 8.48
CA ASN A 247 -14.02 -1.90 8.06
C ASN A 247 -15.06 -2.74 7.34
N VAL A 248 -14.62 -3.48 6.33
CA VAL A 248 -15.41 -4.51 5.67
C VAL A 248 -14.69 -5.82 5.89
N LYS A 249 -15.27 -6.69 6.71
CA LYS A 249 -14.65 -7.94 7.19
C LYS A 249 -15.70 -9.05 7.22
N HIS A 250 -15.26 -10.30 7.27
CA HIS A 250 -16.18 -11.42 7.47
C HIS A 250 -16.90 -11.25 8.81
N SER A 251 -18.23 -11.42 8.80
CA SER A 251 -19.08 -11.46 9.99
C SER A 251 -18.87 -12.74 10.77
#